data_AF-A0A7C5FEH3-F1
#
_entry.id   AF-A0A7C5FEH3-F1
#
_cell.length_a   1.000
_cell.length_b   1.000
_cell.length_c   1.000
_cell.angle_alpha   90.00
_cell.angle_beta   90.00
_cell.angle_gamma   90.00
#
_symmetry.space_group_name_H-M   'P 1'
#
loop_
_entity.id
_entity.type
_entity.pdbx_description
1 polymer ?
#
loop_
_entity_poly.entity_id
_entity_poly.type
_entity_poly.pdbx_seq_one_letter_code
_entity_poly.pdbx_strand_id
1 'polypeptide(L)'
;MKKNEEKIFGLGSEKEVSTAIIEEYNKTLLNWVDSDVIIIGGGPSGLVCARELALKKRKVAIFESNNYIGGGFWIGGFLMNKLTFRSPSQEILDELNIPYKTHSSGLFVADGPNACAKLISAACDAGVQIFNMIKFDDVVLKENRVCGVVINWTPVSALPRAITCVDPIAVESKVVVDATGHDAVVLQAMQRRKLIKIEGFGSMNVQKSEDEVVRKTCEIYPNLVVCGMAVSTAFGLPRMGPTFGAMLLSGKKAAQICDKLISSRKE
;
A
#
# COMPACT_ATOMS: atom_id res chain seq x y z
N MET A 1 -26.12 17.43 -50.51
CA MET A 1 -26.09 16.30 -49.57
C MET A 1 -25.12 16.63 -48.45
N LYS A 2 -25.60 17.00 -47.26
CA LYS A 2 -24.71 17.18 -46.09
C LYS A 2 -24.31 15.78 -45.64
N LYS A 3 -23.00 15.47 -45.66
CA LYS A 3 -22.46 14.29 -44.99
C LYS A 3 -22.94 14.37 -43.54
N ASN A 4 -23.76 13.41 -43.10
CA ASN A 4 -23.92 13.17 -41.67
C ASN A 4 -22.51 12.94 -41.14
N GLU A 5 -22.02 13.82 -40.28
CA GLU A 5 -20.80 13.58 -39.53
C GLU A 5 -21.04 12.31 -38.72
N GLU A 6 -20.32 11.25 -39.08
CA GLU A 6 -20.40 9.96 -38.41
C GLU A 6 -19.95 10.18 -36.96
N LYS A 7 -20.88 10.03 -36.01
CA LYS A 7 -20.57 10.24 -34.59
C LYS A 7 -19.56 9.19 -34.15
N ILE A 8 -18.43 9.64 -33.60
CA ILE A 8 -17.36 8.78 -33.07
C ILE A 8 -17.83 8.03 -31.82
N PHE A 9 -18.71 8.65 -31.02
CA PHE A 9 -19.21 8.10 -29.76
C PHE A 9 -20.70 7.77 -29.84
N GLY A 10 -21.11 6.75 -29.09
CA GLY A 10 -22.51 6.45 -28.83
C GLY A 10 -23.21 7.57 -28.05
N LEU A 11 -24.54 7.49 -27.96
CA LEU A 11 -25.32 8.40 -27.12
C LEU A 11 -25.11 8.05 -25.64
N GLY A 12 -25.00 9.07 -24.79
CA GLY A 12 -24.97 8.94 -23.33
C GLY A 12 -25.31 10.29 -22.69
N SER A 13 -26.07 10.26 -21.60
CA SER A 13 -26.50 11.44 -20.85
C SER A 13 -25.66 11.66 -19.59
N GLU A 14 -25.62 12.90 -19.10
CA GLU A 14 -24.95 13.27 -17.86
C GLU A 14 -25.50 12.48 -16.65
N LYS A 15 -26.80 12.16 -16.68
CA LYS A 15 -27.47 11.32 -15.67
C LYS A 15 -26.91 9.89 -15.69
N GLU A 16 -26.78 9.28 -16.86
CA GLU A 16 -26.29 7.90 -16.97
C GLU A 16 -24.84 7.79 -16.47
N VAL A 17 -23.99 8.73 -16.86
CA VAL A 17 -22.59 8.79 -16.39
C VAL A 17 -22.53 8.92 -14.87
N SER A 18 -23.31 9.84 -14.28
CA SER A 18 -23.32 10.04 -12.83
C SER A 18 -23.86 8.83 -12.07
N THR A 19 -24.94 8.22 -12.59
CA THR A 19 -25.57 7.04 -11.98
C THR A 19 -24.58 5.87 -11.96
N ALA A 20 -23.89 5.61 -13.08
CA ALA A 20 -22.91 4.55 -13.17
C ALA A 20 -21.78 4.68 -12.14
N ILE A 21 -21.25 5.90 -11.94
CA ILE A 21 -20.19 6.15 -10.95
C ILE A 21 -20.70 5.90 -9.53
N ILE A 22 -21.87 6.44 -9.18
CA ILE A 22 -22.42 6.35 -7.82
C ILE A 22 -22.77 4.90 -7.48
N GLU A 23 -23.43 4.18 -8.38
CA GLU A 23 -23.86 2.80 -8.15
C GLU A 23 -22.67 1.86 -8.02
N GLU A 24 -21.70 1.91 -8.96
CA GLU A 24 -20.55 1.02 -8.92
C GLU A 24 -19.62 1.33 -7.74
N TYR A 25 -19.42 2.61 -7.40
CA TYR A 25 -18.62 2.96 -6.22
C TYR A 25 -19.28 2.47 -4.93
N ASN A 26 -20.58 2.69 -4.74
CA ASN A 26 -21.28 2.26 -3.54
C ASN A 26 -21.33 0.73 -3.44
N LYS A 27 -21.59 0.02 -4.55
CA LYS A 27 -21.54 -1.44 -4.60
C LYS A 27 -20.16 -1.97 -4.22
N THR A 28 -19.11 -1.34 -4.75
CA THR A 28 -17.73 -1.68 -4.40
C THR A 28 -17.50 -1.43 -2.91
N LEU A 29 -17.75 -0.23 -2.40
CA LEU A 29 -17.51 0.10 -1.00
C LEU A 29 -18.25 -0.86 -0.06
N LEU A 30 -19.53 -1.15 -0.31
CA LEU A 30 -20.34 -2.10 0.46
C LEU A 30 -19.76 -3.52 0.43
N ASN A 31 -19.25 -3.98 -0.72
CA ASN A 31 -18.60 -5.28 -0.81
C ASN A 31 -17.30 -5.33 -0.01
N TRP A 32 -16.62 -4.20 0.18
CA TRP A 32 -15.27 -4.14 0.76
C TRP A 32 -15.22 -3.62 2.21
N VAL A 33 -16.37 -3.44 2.88
CA VAL A 33 -16.42 -3.13 4.33
C VAL A 33 -15.90 -4.27 5.21
N ASP A 34 -15.77 -5.48 4.65
CA ASP A 34 -15.14 -6.65 5.28
C ASP A 34 -14.18 -7.34 4.28
N SER A 35 -12.94 -7.58 4.71
CA SER A 35 -11.84 -8.10 3.87
C SER A 35 -10.96 -9.09 4.61
N ASP A 36 -10.25 -9.97 3.90
CA ASP A 36 -9.23 -10.81 4.56
C ASP A 36 -8.06 -9.95 5.04
N VAL A 37 -7.58 -9.04 4.18
CA VAL A 37 -6.45 -8.16 4.49
C VAL A 37 -6.76 -6.73 4.07
N ILE A 38 -6.52 -5.79 4.97
CA ILE A 38 -6.48 -4.36 4.68
C ILE A 38 -5.03 -3.88 4.74
N ILE A 39 -4.58 -3.17 3.70
CA ILE A 39 -3.24 -2.58 3.63
C ILE A 39 -3.39 -1.06 3.62
N ILE A 40 -2.73 -0.38 4.55
CA ILE A 40 -2.69 1.09 4.58
C ILE A 40 -1.41 1.54 3.91
N GLY A 41 -1.56 2.30 2.81
CA GLY A 41 -0.46 2.79 1.97
C GLY A 41 -0.27 1.97 0.69
N GLY A 42 -0.51 2.61 -0.45
CA GLY A 42 -0.32 2.06 -1.80
C GLY A 42 1.10 2.23 -2.34
N GLY A 43 2.12 2.20 -1.46
CA GLY A 43 3.54 2.27 -1.84
C GLY A 43 4.09 0.94 -2.35
N PRO A 44 5.40 0.86 -2.69
CA PRO A 44 5.99 -0.34 -3.30
C PRO A 44 5.87 -1.59 -2.42
N SER A 45 6.09 -1.48 -1.11
CA SER A 45 5.94 -2.61 -0.19
C SER A 45 4.48 -3.05 -0.02
N GLY A 46 3.55 -2.09 0.04
CA GLY A 46 2.12 -2.34 0.13
C GLY A 46 1.57 -3.03 -1.12
N LEU A 47 1.94 -2.54 -2.30
CA LEU A 47 1.55 -3.12 -3.59
C LEU A 47 2.06 -4.54 -3.80
N VAL A 48 3.33 -4.81 -3.48
CA VAL A 48 3.87 -6.18 -3.54
C VAL A 48 3.12 -7.09 -2.57
N CYS A 49 2.94 -6.65 -1.32
CA CYS A 49 2.18 -7.43 -0.33
C CYS A 49 0.77 -7.76 -0.84
N ALA A 50 0.07 -6.77 -1.38
CA ALA A 50 -1.29 -6.92 -1.89
C ALA A 50 -1.37 -7.91 -3.05
N ARG A 51 -0.48 -7.76 -4.05
CA ARG A 51 -0.40 -8.64 -5.21
C ARG A 51 -0.19 -10.09 -4.79
N GLU A 52 0.79 -10.36 -3.94
CA GLU A 52 1.12 -11.72 -3.51
C GLU A 52 -0.04 -12.39 -2.75
N LEU A 53 -0.78 -11.63 -1.94
CA LEU A 53 -1.96 -12.11 -1.24
C LEU A 53 -3.15 -12.35 -2.19
N ALA A 54 -3.38 -11.45 -3.15
CA ALA A 54 -4.46 -11.58 -4.11
C ALA A 54 -4.22 -12.75 -5.09
N LEU A 55 -2.98 -13.00 -5.49
CA LEU A 55 -2.60 -14.22 -6.24
C LEU A 55 -2.94 -15.51 -5.49
N LYS A 56 -2.94 -15.47 -4.15
CA LYS A 56 -3.39 -16.55 -3.26
C LYS A 56 -4.89 -16.52 -2.96
N LYS A 57 -5.67 -15.77 -3.73
CA LYS A 57 -7.14 -15.65 -3.61
C LYS A 57 -7.62 -15.09 -2.28
N ARG A 58 -6.78 -14.29 -1.59
CA ARG A 58 -7.23 -13.49 -0.44
C ARG A 58 -7.97 -12.25 -0.94
N LYS A 59 -9.00 -11.84 -0.21
CA LYS A 59 -9.72 -10.59 -0.46
C LYS A 59 -8.93 -9.41 0.15
N VAL A 60 -8.24 -8.64 -0.70
CA VAL A 60 -7.30 -7.59 -0.27
C VAL A 60 -7.73 -6.21 -0.73
N ALA A 61 -7.82 -5.27 0.22
CA ALA A 61 -8.04 -3.85 -0.05
C ALA A 61 -6.81 -3.01 0.31
N ILE A 62 -6.44 -2.05 -0.54
CA ILE A 62 -5.49 -0.98 -0.23
C ILE A 62 -6.27 0.32 0.00
N PHE A 63 -6.01 0.99 1.12
CA PHE A 63 -6.41 2.39 1.34
C PHE A 63 -5.19 3.30 1.19
N GLU A 64 -5.26 4.22 0.23
CA GLU A 64 -4.22 5.19 -0.09
C GLU A 64 -4.75 6.61 0.09
N SER A 65 -3.99 7.42 0.83
CA SER A 65 -4.34 8.81 1.11
C SER A 65 -4.26 9.73 -0.11
N ASN A 66 -3.32 9.48 -1.02
CA ASN A 66 -3.12 10.26 -2.23
C ASN A 66 -4.15 9.89 -3.31
N ASN A 67 -4.32 10.76 -4.31
CA ASN A 67 -5.09 10.44 -5.51
C ASN A 67 -4.35 9.48 -6.45
N TYR A 68 -3.03 9.36 -6.32
CA TYR A 68 -2.18 8.44 -7.08
C TYR A 68 -1.67 7.29 -6.20
N ILE A 69 -1.34 6.18 -6.85
CA ILE A 69 -0.78 4.98 -6.23
C ILE A 69 0.72 4.91 -6.52
N GLY A 70 1.49 4.17 -5.72
CA GLY A 70 2.92 3.94 -5.91
C GLY A 70 3.80 4.64 -4.89
N GLY A 71 3.26 5.61 -4.15
CA GLY A 71 4.00 6.40 -3.16
C GLY A 71 5.30 6.98 -3.76
N GLY A 72 6.42 6.77 -3.08
CA GLY A 72 7.74 7.24 -3.54
C GLY A 72 8.37 6.43 -4.68
N PHE A 73 7.70 5.43 -5.26
CA PHE A 73 8.30 4.53 -6.26
C PHE A 73 8.36 5.12 -7.69
N TRP A 74 7.75 6.29 -7.92
CA TRP A 74 7.81 6.99 -9.20
C TRP A 74 9.18 7.62 -9.49
N ILE A 75 9.88 8.04 -8.45
CA ILE A 75 11.11 8.80 -8.52
C ILE A 75 12.16 8.17 -7.61
N GLY A 76 13.41 8.18 -8.06
CA GLY A 76 14.56 7.79 -7.25
C GLY A 76 15.01 8.92 -6.34
N GLY A 77 16.33 9.10 -6.26
CA GLY A 77 16.94 10.16 -5.47
C GLY A 77 16.89 11.50 -6.18
N PHE A 78 16.71 12.59 -5.42
CA PHE A 78 16.97 13.94 -5.91
C PHE A 78 16.19 14.32 -7.18
N LEU A 79 14.90 13.95 -7.23
CA LEU A 79 13.99 14.13 -8.38
C LEU A 79 14.43 13.46 -9.69
N MET A 80 15.46 12.62 -9.64
CA MET A 80 15.86 11.78 -10.76
C MET A 80 14.98 10.54 -10.80
N ASN A 81 14.47 10.19 -11.97
CA ASN A 81 13.47 9.12 -12.14
C ASN A 81 14.08 7.71 -12.31
N LYS A 82 15.27 7.47 -11.74
CA LYS A 82 15.96 6.17 -11.78
C LYS A 82 15.87 5.48 -10.44
N LEU A 83 15.33 4.26 -10.43
CA LEU A 83 15.24 3.43 -9.24
C LEU A 83 16.40 2.45 -9.21
N THR A 84 16.96 2.23 -8.02
CA THR A 84 18.06 1.27 -7.84
C THR A 84 17.61 0.05 -7.04
N PHE A 85 18.18 -1.10 -7.36
CA PHE A 85 17.84 -2.39 -6.77
C PHE A 85 19.10 -3.20 -6.53
N ARG A 86 19.31 -3.68 -5.30
CA ARG A 86 20.42 -4.60 -4.95
C ARG A 86 19.98 -6.05 -5.08
N SER A 87 20.89 -6.95 -5.45
CA SER A 87 20.58 -8.38 -5.50
C SER A 87 20.10 -8.91 -4.14
N PRO A 88 19.11 -9.83 -4.11
CA PRO A 88 18.44 -10.48 -5.25
C PRO A 88 17.12 -9.80 -5.70
N SER A 89 16.88 -8.53 -5.33
CA SER A 89 15.57 -7.89 -5.56
C SER A 89 15.18 -7.70 -7.02
N GLN A 90 16.13 -7.81 -7.96
CA GLN A 90 15.84 -7.78 -9.40
C GLN A 90 14.94 -8.94 -9.85
N GLU A 91 14.89 -10.06 -9.11
CA GLU A 91 13.99 -11.18 -9.43
C GLU A 91 12.52 -10.74 -9.45
N ILE A 92 12.13 -9.80 -8.59
CA ILE A 92 10.77 -9.23 -8.60
C ILE A 92 10.56 -8.34 -9.83
N LEU A 93 11.62 -7.70 -10.34
CA LEU A 93 11.53 -6.97 -11.61
C LEU A 93 11.31 -7.94 -12.77
N ASP A 94 11.99 -9.09 -12.77
CA ASP A 94 11.79 -10.16 -13.75
C ASP A 94 10.34 -10.69 -13.69
N GLU A 95 9.82 -10.99 -12.48
CA GLU A 95 8.42 -11.43 -12.27
C GLU A 95 7.39 -10.43 -12.82
N LEU A 96 7.69 -9.12 -12.74
CA LEU A 96 6.84 -8.03 -13.20
C LEU A 96 7.15 -7.60 -14.64
N ASN A 97 8.08 -8.27 -15.32
CA ASN A 97 8.58 -7.91 -16.65
C ASN A 97 9.09 -6.45 -16.74
N ILE A 98 9.65 -5.90 -15.66
CA ILE A 98 10.18 -4.54 -15.63
C ILE A 98 11.59 -4.53 -16.27
N PRO A 99 11.83 -3.78 -17.35
CA PRO A 99 13.17 -3.67 -17.92
C PRO A 99 14.12 -2.96 -16.95
N TYR A 100 15.31 -3.52 -16.76
CA TYR A 100 16.38 -2.92 -15.97
C TYR A 100 17.74 -3.13 -16.64
N LYS A 101 18.73 -2.38 -16.18
CA LYS A 101 20.14 -2.51 -16.58
C LYS A 101 20.99 -2.85 -15.38
N THR A 102 21.97 -3.73 -15.55
CA THR A 102 23.04 -3.91 -14.57
C THR A 102 23.94 -2.68 -14.58
N HIS A 103 24.07 -2.00 -13.44
CA HIS A 103 24.99 -0.87 -13.29
C HIS A 103 26.36 -1.34 -12.80
N SER A 104 26.39 -2.23 -11.81
CA SER A 104 27.58 -2.91 -11.32
C SER A 104 27.20 -4.28 -10.74
N SER A 105 28.18 -5.08 -10.31
CA SER A 105 27.92 -6.41 -9.76
C SER A 105 26.93 -6.36 -8.59
N GLY A 106 25.73 -6.92 -8.80
CA GLY A 106 24.66 -6.97 -7.81
C GLY A 106 23.88 -5.66 -7.61
N LEU A 107 24.02 -4.69 -8.52
CA LEU A 107 23.28 -3.42 -8.50
C LEU A 107 22.64 -3.13 -9.87
N PHE A 108 21.32 -2.93 -9.86
CA PHE A 108 20.51 -2.74 -11.05
C PHE A 108 19.76 -1.42 -11.01
N VAL A 109 19.41 -0.91 -12.19
CA VAL A 109 18.70 0.35 -12.37
C VAL A 109 17.52 0.16 -13.32
N ALA A 110 16.34 0.64 -12.92
CA ALA A 110 15.14 0.66 -13.75
C ALA A 110 14.55 2.08 -13.83
N ASP A 111 13.70 2.29 -14.84
CA ASP A 111 12.94 3.54 -14.99
C ASP A 111 11.76 3.56 -14.04
N GLY A 112 11.70 4.58 -13.17
CA GLY A 112 10.70 4.68 -12.10
C GLY A 112 9.26 4.63 -12.59
N PRO A 113 8.84 5.46 -13.58
CA PRO A 113 7.48 5.43 -14.08
C PRO A 113 7.04 4.06 -14.62
N ASN A 114 7.92 3.37 -15.34
CA ASN A 114 7.63 2.05 -15.89
C ASN A 114 7.54 0.98 -14.79
N ALA A 115 8.51 0.96 -13.87
CA ALA A 115 8.51 0.04 -12.74
C ALA A 115 7.27 0.20 -11.85
N CYS A 116 6.91 1.45 -11.54
CA CYS A 116 5.76 1.77 -10.72
C CYS A 116 4.45 1.41 -11.41
N ALA A 117 4.26 1.81 -12.67
CA ALA A 117 3.06 1.48 -13.43
C ALA A 117 2.86 -0.05 -13.56
N LYS A 118 3.92 -0.81 -13.83
CA LYS A 118 3.85 -2.27 -13.92
C LYS A 118 3.49 -2.94 -12.60
N LEU A 119 4.05 -2.46 -11.48
CA LEU A 119 3.69 -2.97 -10.16
C LEU A 119 2.21 -2.69 -9.82
N ILE A 120 1.72 -1.49 -10.12
CA ILE A 120 0.31 -1.12 -9.92
C ILE A 120 -0.59 -2.02 -10.78
N SER A 121 -0.30 -2.13 -12.08
CA SER A 121 -1.05 -3.01 -12.99
C SER A 121 -1.08 -4.44 -12.47
N ALA A 122 0.08 -5.00 -12.12
CA ALA A 122 0.17 -6.36 -11.64
C ALA A 122 -0.61 -6.62 -10.34
N ALA A 123 -0.73 -5.62 -9.46
CA ALA A 123 -1.56 -5.72 -8.26
C ALA A 123 -3.07 -5.70 -8.63
N CYS A 124 -3.49 -4.79 -9.51
CA CYS A 124 -4.86 -4.73 -10.01
C CYS A 124 -5.25 -6.03 -10.74
N ASP A 125 -4.39 -6.52 -11.63
CA ASP A 125 -4.59 -7.75 -12.40
C ASP A 125 -4.68 -8.99 -11.51
N ALA A 126 -4.04 -8.97 -10.33
CA ALA A 126 -4.16 -10.02 -9.32
C ALA A 126 -5.50 -9.99 -8.56
N GLY A 127 -6.28 -8.91 -8.67
CA GLY A 127 -7.59 -8.74 -8.02
C GLY A 127 -7.57 -7.89 -6.74
N VAL A 128 -6.54 -7.07 -6.54
CA VAL A 128 -6.49 -6.12 -5.40
C VAL A 128 -7.48 -4.98 -5.64
N GLN A 129 -8.33 -4.68 -4.64
CA GLN A 129 -9.12 -3.45 -4.67
C GLN A 129 -8.34 -2.28 -4.11
N ILE A 130 -8.36 -1.17 -4.82
CA ILE A 130 -7.69 0.06 -4.41
C ILE A 130 -8.74 1.13 -4.13
N PHE A 131 -8.61 1.79 -2.99
CA PHE A 131 -9.33 2.99 -2.62
C PHE A 131 -8.31 4.12 -2.40
N ASN A 132 -8.15 4.98 -3.39
CA ASN A 132 -7.36 6.21 -3.30
C ASN A 132 -8.20 7.35 -2.69
N MET A 133 -7.54 8.42 -2.26
CA MET A 133 -8.16 9.54 -1.53
C MET A 133 -8.84 9.12 -0.20
N ILE A 134 -8.44 7.98 0.37
CA ILE A 134 -8.90 7.52 1.68
C ILE A 134 -7.74 7.56 2.68
N LYS A 135 -7.93 8.32 3.74
CA LYS A 135 -6.98 8.49 4.83
C LYS A 135 -7.34 7.54 5.96
N PHE A 136 -6.32 6.85 6.47
CA PHE A 136 -6.40 6.14 7.73
C PHE A 136 -6.52 7.15 8.89
N ASP A 137 -7.51 6.92 9.76
CA ASP A 137 -7.75 7.72 10.95
C ASP A 137 -7.35 6.96 12.22
N ASP A 138 -7.82 5.71 12.34
CA ASP A 138 -7.55 4.86 13.52
C ASP A 138 -7.70 3.34 13.24
N VAL A 139 -7.44 2.51 14.24
CA VAL A 139 -7.68 1.07 14.20
C VAL A 139 -9.01 0.67 14.83
N VAL A 140 -9.62 -0.41 14.33
CA VAL A 140 -10.68 -1.13 15.04
C VAL A 140 -10.04 -2.19 15.93
N LEU A 141 -10.27 -2.12 17.24
CA LEU A 141 -9.74 -3.06 18.23
C LEU A 141 -10.88 -3.88 18.86
N LYS A 142 -10.72 -5.20 18.90
CA LYS A 142 -11.58 -6.12 19.66
C LYS A 142 -10.68 -7.04 20.47
N GLU A 143 -10.96 -7.31 21.74
CA GLU A 143 -10.19 -8.27 22.56
C GLU A 143 -8.65 -8.13 22.45
N ASN A 144 -8.11 -6.91 22.48
CA ASN A 144 -6.67 -6.64 22.31
C ASN A 144 -6.05 -7.19 21.00
N ARG A 145 -6.83 -7.23 19.92
CA ARG A 145 -6.33 -7.51 18.57
C ARG A 145 -6.87 -6.49 17.57
N VAL A 146 -6.11 -6.22 16.52
CA VAL A 146 -6.58 -5.38 15.41
C VAL A 146 -7.56 -6.18 14.56
N CYS A 147 -8.72 -5.57 14.26
CA CYS A 147 -9.83 -6.20 13.54
C CYS A 147 -10.32 -5.36 12.36
N GLY A 148 -9.56 -4.34 11.96
CA GLY A 148 -9.99 -3.40 10.94
C GLY A 148 -9.36 -2.04 11.12
N VAL A 149 -9.82 -1.10 10.32
CA VAL A 149 -9.38 0.30 10.33
C VAL A 149 -10.57 1.24 10.29
N VAL A 150 -10.33 2.44 10.77
CA VAL A 150 -11.22 3.59 10.72
C VAL A 150 -10.66 4.51 9.64
N ILE A 151 -11.49 4.87 8.68
CA ILE A 151 -11.10 5.60 7.48
C ILE A 151 -11.97 6.83 7.27
N ASN A 152 -11.37 7.85 6.67
CA ASN A 152 -12.08 9.05 6.23
C ASN A 152 -11.57 9.48 4.86
N TRP A 153 -12.30 10.38 4.21
CA TRP A 153 -11.82 11.01 2.99
C TRP A 153 -10.64 11.91 3.30
N THR A 154 -9.56 11.80 2.51
CA THR A 154 -8.36 12.64 2.69
C THR A 154 -8.67 14.14 2.80
N PRO A 155 -9.58 14.73 1.97
CA PRO A 155 -9.92 16.15 2.04
C PRO A 155 -10.53 16.59 3.36
N VAL A 156 -11.14 15.69 4.14
CA VAL A 156 -11.69 16.03 5.48
C VAL A 156 -10.61 16.58 6.39
N SER A 157 -9.38 16.06 6.29
CA SER A 157 -8.24 16.53 7.08
C SER A 157 -7.72 17.91 6.67
N ALA A 158 -8.18 18.46 5.54
CA ALA A 158 -7.88 19.81 5.08
C ALA A 158 -9.03 20.80 5.35
N LEU A 159 -10.15 20.35 5.91
CA LEU A 159 -11.28 21.22 6.24
C LEU A 159 -10.91 22.21 7.37
N PRO A 160 -11.47 23.43 7.36
CA PRO A 160 -11.33 24.36 8.49
C PRO A 160 -11.83 23.73 9.79
N ARG A 161 -11.17 24.07 10.92
CA ARG A 161 -11.53 23.54 12.25
C ARG A 161 -13.01 23.64 12.59
N ALA A 162 -13.71 24.67 12.11
CA ALA A 162 -15.13 24.88 12.37
C ALA A 162 -16.04 23.78 11.78
N ILE A 163 -15.59 23.07 10.74
CA ILE A 163 -16.36 22.01 10.04
C ILE A 163 -15.57 20.70 9.87
N THR A 164 -14.45 20.53 10.60
CA THR A 164 -13.59 19.35 10.50
C THR A 164 -14.10 18.16 11.32
N CYS A 165 -15.10 18.36 12.19
CA CYS A 165 -15.74 17.31 12.98
C CYS A 165 -16.66 16.44 12.11
N VAL A 166 -16.08 15.78 11.11
CA VAL A 166 -16.75 14.81 10.23
C VAL A 166 -16.30 13.42 10.66
N ASP A 167 -17.22 12.65 11.21
CA ASP A 167 -16.91 11.32 11.72
C ASP A 167 -16.45 10.37 10.60
N PRO A 168 -15.45 9.52 10.89
CA PRO A 168 -15.01 8.49 9.96
C PRO A 168 -15.95 7.28 9.96
N ILE A 169 -15.70 6.32 9.06
CA ILE A 169 -16.37 5.00 9.06
C ILE A 169 -15.37 3.89 9.39
N ALA A 170 -15.86 2.76 9.89
CA ALA A 170 -15.05 1.57 10.15
C ALA A 170 -15.19 0.54 9.03
N VAL A 171 -14.09 -0.14 8.71
CA VAL A 171 -14.03 -1.30 7.81
C VAL A 171 -13.25 -2.42 8.50
N GLU A 172 -13.80 -3.63 8.47
CA GLU A 172 -13.27 -4.78 9.21
C GLU A 172 -12.32 -5.62 8.35
N SER A 173 -11.36 -6.27 9.01
CA SER A 173 -10.51 -7.27 8.38
C SER A 173 -9.91 -8.27 9.34
N LYS A 174 -9.47 -9.42 8.81
CA LYS A 174 -8.74 -10.41 9.60
C LYS A 174 -7.34 -9.91 9.97
N VAL A 175 -6.64 -9.24 9.05
CA VAL A 175 -5.28 -8.71 9.23
C VAL A 175 -5.17 -7.31 8.63
N VAL A 176 -4.50 -6.40 9.34
CA VAL A 176 -4.11 -5.07 8.84
C VAL A 176 -2.61 -5.03 8.58
N VAL A 177 -2.19 -4.38 7.50
CA VAL A 177 -0.78 -4.14 7.17
C VAL A 177 -0.48 -2.64 7.17
N ASP A 178 0.47 -2.20 7.99
CA ASP A 178 1.04 -0.86 7.89
C ASP A 178 2.16 -0.86 6.84
N ALA A 179 1.86 -0.25 5.69
CA ALA A 179 2.79 -0.03 4.58
C ALA A 179 2.97 1.47 4.29
N THR A 180 2.74 2.34 5.28
CA THR A 180 2.70 3.81 5.11
C THR A 180 4.07 4.49 5.11
N GLY A 181 5.13 3.72 4.87
CA GLY A 181 6.49 4.23 4.82
C GLY A 181 6.97 4.75 6.18
N HIS A 182 7.77 5.82 6.16
CA HIS A 182 8.39 6.34 7.38
C HIS A 182 7.39 6.86 8.43
N ASP A 183 6.22 7.33 8.00
CA ASP A 183 5.23 7.91 8.90
C ASP A 183 4.63 6.85 9.83
N ALA A 184 4.54 5.60 9.36
CA ALA A 184 4.02 4.44 10.11
C ALA A 184 2.71 4.78 10.85
N VAL A 185 1.75 5.36 10.12
CA VAL A 185 0.59 6.05 10.71
C VAL A 185 -0.30 5.12 11.52
N VAL A 186 -0.36 3.83 11.16
CA VAL A 186 -1.11 2.82 11.92
C VAL A 186 -0.38 2.54 13.22
N LEU A 187 0.94 2.36 13.18
CA LEU A 187 1.75 2.22 14.39
C LEU A 187 1.60 3.45 15.29
N GLN A 188 1.63 4.67 14.74
CA GLN A 188 1.45 5.88 15.54
C GLN A 188 0.10 5.90 16.26
N ALA A 189 -0.99 5.43 15.62
CA ALA A 189 -2.29 5.28 16.27
C ALA A 189 -2.27 4.27 17.43
N MET A 190 -1.56 3.15 17.25
CA MET A 190 -1.35 2.15 18.31
C MET A 190 -0.50 2.71 19.46
N GLN A 191 0.55 3.49 19.16
CA GLN A 191 1.41 4.11 20.15
C GLN A 191 0.68 5.18 20.97
N ARG A 192 -0.18 6.01 20.35
CA ARG A 192 -1.03 6.98 21.07
C ARG A 192 -1.91 6.31 22.13
N ARG A 193 -2.30 5.05 21.89
CA ARG A 193 -3.06 4.21 22.83
C ARG A 193 -2.20 3.43 23.82
N LYS A 194 -0.88 3.60 23.79
CA LYS A 194 0.09 2.90 24.64
C LYS A 194 0.05 1.38 24.46
N LEU A 195 -0.35 0.89 23.27
CA LEU A 195 -0.41 -0.54 22.96
C LEU A 195 0.93 -1.08 22.43
N ILE A 196 1.72 -0.22 21.81
CA ILE A 196 3.06 -0.52 21.31
C ILE A 196 4.01 0.65 21.61
N LYS A 197 5.31 0.40 21.53
CA LYS A 197 6.36 1.42 21.56
C LYS A 197 7.05 1.48 20.21
N ILE A 198 7.24 2.68 19.68
CA ILE A 198 7.94 2.95 18.42
C ILE A 198 9.28 3.59 18.76
N GLU A 199 10.36 3.10 18.15
CA GLU A 199 11.72 3.63 18.39
C GLU A 199 12.05 4.84 17.50
N GLY A 200 11.35 5.00 16.37
CA GLY A 200 11.70 5.96 15.31
C GLY A 200 12.61 5.31 14.28
N PHE A 201 13.30 6.10 13.45
CA PHE A 201 14.24 5.59 12.46
C PHE A 201 15.59 6.32 12.54
N GLY A 202 16.66 5.62 12.17
CA GLY A 202 18.03 6.12 12.22
C GLY A 202 18.50 6.82 10.95
N SER A 203 19.76 7.26 10.96
CA SER A 203 20.43 7.87 9.81
C SER A 203 20.60 6.90 8.63
N MET A 204 21.07 7.39 7.50
CA MET A 204 21.20 6.56 6.29
C MET A 204 22.35 5.57 6.40
N ASN A 205 22.05 4.28 6.21
CA ASN A 205 23.03 3.21 6.02
C ASN A 205 22.39 2.13 5.14
N VAL A 206 22.69 2.15 3.85
CA VAL A 206 22.05 1.30 2.84
C VAL A 206 22.21 -0.19 3.16
N GLN A 207 23.45 -0.61 3.43
CA GLN A 207 23.77 -2.03 3.62
C GLN A 207 23.09 -2.61 4.85
N LYS A 208 23.09 -1.89 5.97
CA LYS A 208 22.43 -2.33 7.20
C LYS A 208 20.91 -2.21 7.10
N SER A 209 20.40 -1.15 6.47
CA SER A 209 18.96 -0.87 6.38
C SER A 209 18.20 -1.95 5.63
N GLU A 210 18.65 -2.29 4.41
CA GLU A 210 17.87 -3.18 3.55
C GLU A 210 17.66 -4.58 4.15
N ASP A 211 18.74 -5.19 4.65
CA ASP A 211 18.68 -6.52 5.27
C ASP A 211 17.78 -6.50 6.52
N GLU A 212 17.94 -5.50 7.38
CA GLU A 212 17.19 -5.42 8.64
C GLU A 212 15.71 -5.11 8.42
N VAL A 213 15.37 -4.28 7.44
CA VAL A 213 13.96 -4.01 7.08
C VAL A 213 13.27 -5.30 6.64
N VAL A 214 13.91 -6.11 5.79
CA VAL A 214 13.36 -7.40 5.39
C VAL A 214 13.30 -8.37 6.59
N ARG A 215 14.37 -8.48 7.38
CA ARG A 215 14.43 -9.38 8.55
C ARG A 215 13.40 -9.03 9.63
N LYS A 216 13.18 -7.75 9.92
CA LYS A 216 12.24 -7.29 10.96
C LYS A 216 10.80 -7.05 10.46
N THR A 217 10.50 -7.26 9.18
CA THR A 217 9.11 -7.37 8.73
C THR A 217 8.41 -8.50 9.50
N CYS A 218 7.38 -8.18 10.28
CA CYS A 218 6.72 -9.12 11.19
C CYS A 218 5.27 -8.71 11.49
N GLU A 219 4.55 -9.58 12.19
CA GLU A 219 3.38 -9.20 12.98
C GLU A 219 3.89 -8.49 14.24
N ILE A 220 3.59 -7.20 14.40
CA ILE A 220 4.10 -6.37 15.50
C ILE A 220 3.12 -6.30 16.69
N TYR A 221 1.84 -6.56 16.41
CA TYR A 221 0.75 -6.66 17.36
C TYR A 221 -0.26 -7.66 16.79
N PRO A 222 -1.07 -8.38 17.60
CA PRO A 222 -2.04 -9.34 17.06
C PRO A 222 -2.87 -8.77 15.91
N ASN A 223 -2.74 -9.41 14.74
CA ASN A 223 -3.33 -9.07 13.45
C ASN A 223 -2.83 -7.79 12.77
N LEU A 224 -1.73 -7.20 13.24
CA LEU A 224 -1.11 -6.03 12.66
C LEU A 224 0.30 -6.39 12.17
N VAL A 225 0.46 -6.41 10.85
CA VAL A 225 1.74 -6.65 10.18
C VAL A 225 2.35 -5.31 9.75
N VAL A 226 3.67 -5.20 9.85
CA VAL A 226 4.41 -4.00 9.40
C VAL A 226 5.37 -4.36 8.28
N CYS A 227 5.42 -3.55 7.22
CA CYS A 227 6.33 -3.74 6.09
C CYS A 227 6.91 -2.43 5.52
N GLY A 228 7.91 -2.55 4.65
CA GLY A 228 8.61 -1.40 4.07
C GLY A 228 9.25 -0.50 5.12
N MET A 229 9.28 0.81 4.87
CA MET A 229 9.91 1.75 5.80
C MET A 229 9.19 1.92 7.14
N ALA A 230 7.95 1.45 7.28
CA ALA A 230 7.27 1.44 8.57
C ALA A 230 7.98 0.49 9.56
N VAL A 231 8.66 -0.57 9.06
CA VAL A 231 9.53 -1.44 9.86
C VAL A 231 10.70 -0.66 10.44
N SER A 232 11.28 0.25 9.63
CA SER A 232 12.39 1.08 10.09
C SER A 232 11.97 1.97 11.24
N THR A 233 10.79 2.58 11.14
CA THR A 233 10.20 3.43 12.18
C THR A 233 9.82 2.63 13.43
N ALA A 234 9.30 1.42 13.27
CA ALA A 234 8.96 0.55 14.39
C ALA A 234 10.19 0.24 15.27
N PHE A 235 11.31 -0.11 14.64
CA PHE A 235 12.45 -0.77 15.30
C PHE A 235 13.76 0.03 15.28
N GLY A 236 13.72 1.35 15.05
CA GLY A 236 14.92 2.17 15.17
C GLY A 236 15.94 1.93 14.05
N LEU A 237 15.53 1.35 12.93
CA LEU A 237 16.49 0.92 11.89
C LEU A 237 16.99 2.11 11.07
N PRO A 238 18.20 2.01 10.48
CA PRO A 238 18.66 2.98 9.50
C PRO A 238 17.75 3.03 8.27
N ARG A 239 17.74 4.16 7.56
CA ARG A 239 17.12 4.30 6.23
C ARG A 239 18.09 3.92 5.10
N MET A 240 17.59 3.46 3.95
CA MET A 240 18.42 3.10 2.79
C MET A 240 18.54 4.19 1.71
N GLY A 241 17.72 5.23 1.76
CA GLY A 241 17.71 6.25 0.70
C GLY A 241 17.05 5.73 -0.60
N PRO A 242 17.52 6.15 -1.78
CA PRO A 242 16.83 5.90 -3.06
C PRO A 242 17.13 4.51 -3.65
N THR A 243 16.98 3.45 -2.84
CA THR A 243 17.04 2.06 -3.28
C THR A 243 15.83 1.30 -2.75
N PHE A 244 15.28 0.40 -3.56
CA PHE A 244 13.92 -0.11 -3.34
C PHE A 244 13.87 -1.63 -3.16
N GLY A 245 15.01 -2.32 -3.19
CA GLY A 245 15.06 -3.78 -3.12
C GLY A 245 14.41 -4.32 -1.85
N ALA A 246 14.75 -3.74 -0.69
CA ALA A 246 14.13 -4.10 0.58
C ALA A 246 12.62 -3.81 0.64
N MET A 247 12.10 -2.81 -0.08
CA MET A 247 10.66 -2.54 -0.10
C MET A 247 9.90 -3.69 -0.73
N LEU A 248 10.39 -4.18 -1.88
CA LEU A 248 9.78 -5.28 -2.60
C LEU A 248 9.87 -6.59 -1.81
N LEU A 249 11.06 -6.92 -1.30
CA LEU A 249 11.28 -8.14 -0.51
C LEU A 249 10.52 -8.11 0.83
N SER A 250 10.44 -6.95 1.50
CA SER A 250 9.64 -6.76 2.70
C SER A 250 8.15 -6.97 2.42
N GLY A 251 7.63 -6.43 1.30
CA GLY A 251 6.24 -6.67 0.87
C GLY A 251 5.94 -8.16 0.66
N LYS A 252 6.84 -8.88 -0.04
CA LYS A 252 6.69 -10.33 -0.28
C LYS A 252 6.69 -11.12 1.03
N LYS A 253 7.55 -10.77 1.98
CA LYS A 253 7.57 -11.38 3.32
C LYS A 253 6.31 -11.05 4.13
N ALA A 254 5.82 -9.82 4.06
CA ALA A 254 4.58 -9.42 4.75
C ALA A 254 3.38 -10.23 4.24
N ALA A 255 3.29 -10.46 2.94
CA ALA A 255 2.27 -11.33 2.36
C ALA A 255 2.34 -12.77 2.90
N GLN A 256 3.55 -13.34 3.03
CA GLN A 256 3.73 -14.67 3.61
C GLN A 256 3.27 -14.75 5.07
N ILE A 257 3.52 -13.70 5.86
CA ILE A 257 3.09 -13.63 7.26
C ILE A 257 1.56 -13.53 7.33
N CYS A 258 0.95 -12.61 6.57
CA CYS A 258 -0.50 -12.44 6.53
C CYS A 258 -1.22 -13.73 6.13
N ASP A 259 -0.73 -14.40 5.08
CA ASP A 259 -1.33 -15.65 4.58
C ASP A 259 -1.26 -16.78 5.62
N LYS A 260 -0.16 -16.87 6.38
CA LYS A 260 -0.04 -17.81 7.51
C LYS A 260 -1.04 -17.48 8.61
N LEU A 261 -1.14 -16.22 9.02
CA LEU A 261 -2.06 -15.77 10.07
C LEU A 261 -3.52 -16.05 9.73
N ILE A 262 -3.90 -15.89 8.45
CA ILE A 262 -5.26 -16.19 8.00
C ILE A 262 -5.48 -17.70 7.94
N SER A 263 -4.52 -18.47 7.41
CA SER A 263 -4.65 -19.93 7.25
C SER A 263 -4.65 -20.68 8.59
N SER A 264 -4.01 -20.14 9.63
CA SER A 264 -3.98 -20.77 10.95
C SER A 264 -5.27 -20.61 11.75
N ARG A 265 -6.22 -19.80 11.27
CA ARG A 265 -7.53 -19.66 11.92
C ARG A 265 -8.39 -20.85 11.54
N LYS A 266 -8.71 -21.69 12.52
CA LYS A 266 -9.90 -22.54 12.42
C LYS A 266 -11.11 -21.62 12.49
N GLU A 267 -12.02 -21.75 11.53
CA GLU A 267 -13.34 -21.13 11.56
C GLU A 267 -14.08 -21.48 12.87
#